data_AF-A0A1V4TIN5-F1
#
_entry.id   AF-A0A1V4TIN5-F1
#
_cell.length_a   1.000
_cell.length_b   1.000
_cell.length_c   1.000
_cell.angle_alpha   90.00
_cell.angle_beta   90.00
_cell.angle_gamma   90.00
#
_symmetry.space_group_name_H-M   'P 1'
#
loop_
_entity.id
_entity.type
_entity.pdbx_description
1 polymer ?
#
loop_
_entity_poly.entity_id
_entity_poly.type
_entity_poly.pdbx_seq_one_letter_code
_entity_poly.pdbx_strand_id
1 'polypeptide(L)'
;METNETSYKKLLKKSETLNKRISQLEQREAEHKQIEERLSSLNSLKEQIISTPNFVDKLQLITDGVVDIFGADFARIWIIKEGDLCEEGCNYSKKTEGRCFCSNRQHCLHLVVCSGRYLDIDDNHWRVPCGCYKIGRIASGEYSKFITRVSDLV
;
A
#
# COMPACT_ATOMS: atom_id res chain seq x y z
N MET A 1 13.79 37.11 -51.99
CA MET A 1 14.53 36.49 -50.87
C MET A 1 13.64 36.19 -49.65
N GLU A 2 12.61 36.98 -49.35
CA GLU A 2 11.72 36.81 -48.17
C GLU A 2 10.87 35.52 -48.13
N THR A 3 10.60 34.91 -49.29
CA THR A 3 9.78 33.68 -49.38
C THR A 3 10.47 32.45 -48.81
N ASN A 4 11.81 32.40 -48.85
CA ASN A 4 12.59 31.25 -48.37
C ASN A 4 12.75 31.26 -46.85
N GLU A 5 12.90 32.44 -46.25
CA GLU A 5 13.00 32.62 -44.81
C GLU A 5 11.68 32.27 -44.10
N THR A 6 10.56 32.65 -44.70
CA THR A 6 9.22 32.30 -44.21
C THR A 6 8.97 30.79 -44.30
N SER A 7 9.43 30.14 -45.36
CA SER A 7 9.35 28.68 -45.52
C SER A 7 10.19 27.95 -44.47
N TYR A 8 11.42 28.41 -44.22
CA TYR A 8 12.31 27.84 -43.22
C TYR A 8 11.75 27.96 -41.79
N LYS A 9 11.22 29.13 -41.42
CA LYS A 9 10.55 29.35 -40.12
C LYS A 9 9.35 28.40 -39.92
N LYS A 10 8.57 28.16 -40.98
CA LYS A 10 7.44 27.22 -40.96
C LYS A 10 7.90 25.77 -40.77
N LEU A 11 9.01 25.37 -41.40
CA LEU A 11 9.61 24.05 -41.23
C LEU A 11 10.16 23.84 -39.81
N LEU A 12 10.83 24.85 -39.24
CA LEU A 12 11.30 24.80 -37.84
C LEU A 12 10.14 24.59 -36.87
N LYS A 13 9.08 25.38 -36.98
CA LYS A 13 7.91 25.26 -36.11
C LYS A 13 7.22 23.89 -36.24
N LYS A 14 7.21 23.33 -37.45
CA LYS A 14 6.68 21.98 -37.69
C LYS A 14 7.57 20.90 -37.05
N SER A 15 8.89 21.04 -37.14
CA SER A 15 9.87 20.15 -36.51
C SER A 15 9.73 20.16 -34.98
N GLU A 16 9.62 21.34 -34.37
CA GLU A 16 9.39 21.48 -32.91
C GLU A 16 8.08 20.81 -32.47
N THR A 17 7.02 21.00 -33.25
CA THR A 17 5.71 20.37 -32.98
C THR A 17 5.80 18.84 -33.09
N LEU A 18 6.54 18.33 -34.07
CA LEU A 18 6.78 16.89 -34.25
C LEU A 18 7.57 16.31 -33.08
N ASN A 19 8.66 16.96 -32.68
CA ASN A 19 9.47 16.52 -31.53
C ASN A 19 8.65 16.47 -30.24
N LYS A 20 7.80 17.48 -30.01
CA LYS A 20 6.88 17.47 -28.85
C LYS A 20 5.89 16.31 -28.90
N ARG A 21 5.35 15.98 -30.08
CA ARG A 21 4.44 14.83 -30.25
C ARG A 21 5.15 13.50 -30.06
N ILE A 22 6.38 13.36 -30.55
CA ILE A 22 7.21 12.16 -30.36
C ILE A 22 7.42 11.93 -28.87
N SER A 23 7.89 12.95 -28.14
CA SER A 23 8.08 12.86 -26.69
C SER A 23 6.80 12.48 -25.93
N GLN A 24 5.64 13.01 -26.35
CA GLN A 24 4.35 12.63 -25.76
C GLN A 24 3.95 11.18 -26.06
N LEU A 25 4.28 10.66 -27.25
CA LEU A 25 4.01 9.28 -27.62
C LEU A 25 4.91 8.32 -26.84
N GLU A 26 6.21 8.64 -26.76
CA GLU A 26 7.19 7.87 -25.97
C GLU A 26 6.76 7.78 -24.49
N GLN A 27 6.26 8.89 -23.92
CA GLN A 27 5.76 8.89 -22.55
C GLN A 27 4.52 7.98 -22.39
N ARG A 28 3.56 8.03 -23.31
CA ARG A 28 2.38 7.16 -23.27
C ARG A 28 2.72 5.69 -23.46
N GLU A 29 3.67 5.39 -24.35
CA GLU A 29 4.15 4.03 -24.56
C GLU A 29 4.81 3.47 -23.29
N ALA A 30 5.63 4.29 -22.61
CA ALA A 30 6.21 3.93 -21.32
C ALA A 30 5.14 3.69 -20.23
N GLU A 31 4.12 4.57 -20.16
CA GLU A 31 2.99 4.40 -19.23
C GLU A 31 2.18 3.13 -19.52
N HIS A 32 1.88 2.86 -20.80
CA HIS A 32 1.18 1.63 -21.21
C HIS A 32 1.98 0.38 -20.85
N LYS A 33 3.28 0.37 -21.15
CA LYS A 33 4.17 -0.74 -20.81
C LYS A 33 4.19 -1.00 -19.30
N GLN A 34 4.26 0.06 -18.49
CA GLN A 34 4.22 -0.08 -17.03
C GLN A 34 2.88 -0.64 -16.53
N ILE A 35 1.77 -0.25 -17.15
CA ILE A 35 0.44 -0.80 -16.82
C ILE A 35 0.36 -2.29 -17.18
N GLU A 36 0.86 -2.67 -18.35
CA GLU A 36 0.89 -4.07 -18.80
C GLU A 36 1.74 -4.95 -17.88
N GLU A 37 2.94 -4.48 -17.49
CA GLU A 37 3.82 -5.17 -16.54
C GLU A 37 3.15 -5.36 -15.17
N ARG A 38 2.46 -4.32 -14.67
CA ARG A 38 1.70 -4.40 -13.42
C ARG A 38 0.54 -5.38 -13.51
N LEU A 39 -0.22 -5.37 -14.61
CA LEU A 39 -1.34 -6.30 -14.82
C LEU A 39 -0.86 -7.74 -14.92
N SER A 40 0.26 -7.98 -15.61
CA SER A 40 0.89 -9.29 -15.68
C SER A 40 1.30 -9.79 -14.29
N SER A 41 1.97 -8.93 -13.50
CA SER A 41 2.39 -9.24 -12.13
C SER A 41 1.19 -9.55 -11.22
N LEU A 42 0.11 -8.78 -11.32
CA LEU A 42 -1.13 -9.01 -10.57
C LEU A 42 -1.80 -10.34 -10.93
N ASN A 43 -1.81 -10.70 -12.22
CA ASN A 43 -2.35 -11.99 -12.66
C ASN A 43 -1.52 -13.16 -12.10
N SER A 44 -0.19 -13.06 -12.16
CA SER A 44 0.68 -14.08 -11.56
C SER A 44 0.48 -14.20 -10.06
N LEU A 45 0.41 -13.08 -9.33
CA LEU A 45 0.13 -13.08 -7.90
C LEU A 45 -1.21 -13.75 -7.57
N LYS A 46 -2.26 -13.43 -8.34
CA LYS A 46 -3.58 -14.06 -8.17
C LYS A 46 -3.51 -15.58 -8.31
N GLU A 47 -2.81 -16.08 -9.34
CA GLU A 47 -2.64 -17.51 -9.55
C GLU A 47 -1.89 -18.16 -8.38
N GLN A 48 -0.81 -17.55 -7.90
CA GLN A 48 -0.04 -18.03 -6.75
C GLN A 48 -0.89 -18.09 -5.47
N ILE A 49 -1.73 -17.07 -5.21
CA ILE A 49 -2.64 -17.05 -4.06
C ILE A 49 -3.67 -18.19 -4.15
N ILE A 50 -4.19 -18.49 -5.35
CA ILE A 50 -5.15 -19.57 -5.55
C ILE A 50 -4.49 -20.93 -5.33
N SER A 51 -3.27 -21.13 -5.83
CA SER A 51 -2.55 -22.41 -5.72
C SER A 51 -1.97 -22.69 -4.33
N THR A 52 -1.74 -21.65 -3.53
CA THR A 52 -1.17 -21.79 -2.19
C THR A 52 -2.20 -22.39 -1.22
N PRO A 53 -1.92 -23.48 -0.49
CA PRO A 53 -2.92 -24.09 0.39
C PRO A 53 -3.00 -23.40 1.77
N ASN A 54 -1.87 -22.91 2.29
CA ASN A 54 -1.77 -22.33 3.62
C ASN A 54 -2.32 -20.91 3.65
N PHE A 55 -3.17 -20.63 4.63
CA PHE A 55 -3.80 -19.32 4.79
C PHE A 55 -2.79 -18.20 5.10
N VAL A 56 -1.81 -18.42 5.97
CA VAL A 56 -0.78 -17.43 6.32
C VAL A 56 0.08 -17.12 5.11
N ASP A 57 0.50 -18.15 4.36
CA ASP A 57 1.30 -17.98 3.15
C ASP A 57 0.55 -17.16 2.08
N LYS A 58 -0.78 -17.34 1.95
CA LYS A 58 -1.61 -16.48 1.09
C LYS A 58 -1.55 -15.01 1.51
N LEU A 59 -1.64 -14.74 2.81
CA LEU A 59 -1.56 -13.37 3.31
C LEU A 59 -0.18 -12.77 3.07
N GLN A 60 0.88 -13.57 3.23
CA GLN A 60 2.25 -13.16 2.96
C GLN A 60 2.43 -12.77 1.49
N LEU A 61 1.92 -13.59 0.56
CA LEU A 61 1.91 -13.25 -0.87
C LEU A 61 1.17 -11.94 -1.14
N ILE A 62 0.07 -11.67 -0.44
CA ILE A 62 -0.65 -10.39 -0.58
C ILE A 62 0.22 -9.22 -0.12
N THR A 63 0.86 -9.31 1.05
CA THR A 63 1.71 -8.21 1.55
C THR A 63 2.95 -7.99 0.70
N ASP A 64 3.59 -9.08 0.24
CA ASP A 64 4.74 -9.02 -0.67
C ASP A 64 4.32 -8.39 -2.01
N GLY A 65 3.21 -8.85 -2.59
CA GLY A 65 2.67 -8.29 -3.83
C GLY A 65 2.33 -6.81 -3.75
N VAL A 66 1.83 -6.32 -2.60
CA VAL A 66 1.59 -4.88 -2.40
C VAL A 66 2.91 -4.09 -2.45
N VAL A 67 3.97 -4.61 -1.85
CA VAL A 67 5.29 -3.96 -1.85
C VAL A 67 5.93 -4.03 -3.23
N ASP A 68 5.99 -5.22 -3.83
CA ASP A 68 6.74 -5.47 -5.05
C ASP A 68 6.07 -4.88 -6.30
N ILE A 69 4.73 -4.98 -6.41
CA ILE A 69 4.00 -4.53 -7.60
C ILE A 69 3.73 -3.03 -7.57
N PHE A 70 3.41 -2.49 -6.39
CA PHE A 70 3.00 -1.08 -6.24
C PHE A 70 4.11 -0.19 -5.69
N GLY A 71 5.26 -0.76 -5.30
CA GLY A 71 6.36 -0.01 -4.71
C GLY A 71 6.00 0.59 -3.35
N ALA A 72 5.10 -0.05 -2.60
CA ALA A 72 4.72 0.40 -1.27
C ALA A 72 5.91 0.26 -0.29
N ASP A 73 6.08 1.22 0.62
CA ASP A 73 7.15 1.13 1.62
C ASP A 73 7.00 -0.10 2.54
N PHE A 74 5.75 -0.45 2.89
CA PHE A 74 5.40 -1.65 3.64
C PHE A 74 3.92 -2.01 3.51
N ALA A 75 3.59 -3.26 3.84
CA ALA A 75 2.23 -3.77 3.93
C ALA A 75 2.09 -4.70 5.15
N ARG A 76 0.96 -4.62 5.86
CA ARG A 76 0.68 -5.40 7.08
C ARG A 76 -0.76 -5.87 7.09
N ILE A 77 -0.99 -7.11 7.51
CA ILE A 77 -2.34 -7.66 7.68
C ILE A 77 -2.52 -8.08 9.13
N TRP A 78 -3.55 -7.51 9.76
CA TRP A 78 -4.01 -7.92 11.08
C TRP A 78 -5.31 -8.71 10.96
N ILE A 79 -5.50 -9.67 11.86
CA ILE A 79 -6.75 -10.44 11.99
C ILE A 79 -7.28 -10.27 13.41
N ILE A 80 -8.60 -10.12 13.53
CA ILE A 80 -9.27 -10.11 14.84
C ILE A 80 -9.28 -11.54 15.38
N LYS A 81 -8.67 -11.75 16.53
CA LYS A 81 -8.63 -13.03 17.26
C LYS A 81 -8.90 -12.81 18.74
N GLU A 82 -9.08 -13.91 19.47
CA GLU A 82 -9.19 -13.87 20.92
C GLU A 82 -7.91 -13.29 21.54
N GLY A 83 -8.07 -12.48 22.58
CA GLY A 83 -6.95 -11.89 23.30
C GLY A 83 -6.10 -12.96 23.99
N ASP A 84 -4.81 -13.00 23.66
CA ASP A 84 -3.88 -14.06 24.09
C ASP A 84 -2.87 -13.60 25.15
N LEU A 85 -2.58 -12.30 25.23
CA LEU A 85 -1.52 -11.78 26.11
C LEU A 85 -2.02 -10.89 27.25
N CYS A 86 -3.33 -10.72 27.38
CA CYS A 86 -3.90 -9.77 28.33
C CYS A 86 -3.44 -10.04 29.77
N GLU A 87 -3.24 -11.33 30.11
CA GLU A 87 -2.78 -11.81 31.41
C GLU A 87 -1.25 -11.99 31.48
N GLU A 88 -0.59 -12.26 30.34
CA GLU A 88 0.85 -12.54 30.26
C GLU A 88 1.74 -11.30 30.17
N GLY A 89 1.15 -10.11 30.13
CA GLY A 89 1.89 -8.84 30.16
C GLY A 89 1.77 -7.98 28.91
N CYS A 90 0.63 -8.03 28.21
CA CYS A 90 0.32 -7.12 27.11
C CYS A 90 0.56 -5.64 27.48
N ASN A 91 1.27 -4.91 26.61
CA ASN A 91 1.61 -3.50 26.79
C ASN A 91 0.39 -2.57 26.90
N TYR A 92 -0.79 -3.04 26.48
CA TYR A 92 -2.05 -2.31 26.55
C TYR A 92 -2.93 -2.72 27.73
N SER A 93 -2.72 -3.90 28.34
CA SER A 93 -3.56 -4.36 29.46
C SER A 93 -3.25 -3.64 30.77
N LYS A 94 -2.01 -3.18 30.93
CA LYS A 94 -1.53 -2.44 32.11
C LYS A 94 -1.78 -0.92 32.04
N LYS A 95 -2.14 -0.39 30.87
CA LYS A 95 -2.40 1.06 30.70
C LYS A 95 -3.83 1.37 31.15
N THR A 96 -3.96 2.28 32.10
CA THR A 96 -5.25 2.80 32.59
C THR A 96 -5.63 4.13 31.96
N GLU A 97 -4.66 4.83 31.34
CA GLU A 97 -4.83 6.16 30.75
C GLU A 97 -4.04 6.29 29.44
N GLY A 98 -4.47 7.22 28.58
CA GLY A 98 -3.85 7.51 27.29
C GLY A 98 -4.74 7.21 26.10
N ARG A 99 -4.24 7.55 24.90
CA ARG A 99 -5.03 7.51 23.65
C ARG A 99 -5.40 6.10 23.17
N CYS A 100 -4.74 5.08 23.72
CA CYS A 100 -4.89 3.67 23.36
C CYS A 100 -4.72 2.79 24.61
N PHE A 101 -5.84 2.30 25.16
CA PHE A 101 -5.86 1.32 26.24
C PHE A 101 -6.82 0.18 25.88
N CYS A 102 -6.58 -1.02 26.42
CA CYS A 102 -7.37 -2.20 26.12
C CYS A 102 -8.66 -2.20 26.95
N SER A 103 -9.76 -1.72 26.36
CA SER A 103 -11.09 -1.70 26.99
C SER A 103 -11.80 -3.06 26.94
N ASN A 104 -11.56 -3.85 25.89
CA ASN A 104 -12.07 -5.20 25.73
C ASN A 104 -10.90 -6.19 25.56
N ARG A 105 -10.81 -7.14 26.48
CA ARG A 105 -9.75 -8.17 26.52
C ARG A 105 -10.12 -9.46 25.79
N GLN A 106 -11.37 -9.58 25.34
CA GLN A 106 -11.83 -10.79 24.65
C GLN A 106 -11.27 -10.89 23.24
N HIS A 107 -11.12 -9.77 22.53
CA HIS A 107 -10.65 -9.77 21.15
C HIS A 107 -9.70 -8.60 20.88
N CYS A 108 -8.65 -8.84 20.10
CA CYS A 108 -7.79 -7.79 19.60
C CYS A 108 -7.27 -8.12 18.19
N LEU A 109 -6.61 -7.15 17.55
CA LEU A 109 -5.95 -7.34 16.26
C LEU A 109 -4.59 -7.99 16.46
N HIS A 110 -4.36 -9.11 15.76
CA HIS A 110 -3.10 -9.83 15.76
C HIS A 110 -2.43 -9.60 14.41
N LEU A 111 -1.23 -9.04 14.40
CA LEU A 111 -0.43 -8.95 13.18
C LEU A 111 -0.09 -10.37 12.74
N VAL A 112 -0.46 -10.73 11.50
CA VAL A 112 -0.25 -12.08 10.96
C VAL A 112 0.91 -12.12 9.98
N VAL A 113 1.01 -11.10 9.12
CA VAL A 113 2.07 -10.96 8.11
C VAL A 113 2.44 -9.49 7.90
N CYS A 114 3.69 -9.27 7.50
CA CYS A 114 4.26 -7.96 7.21
C CYS A 114 5.31 -8.09 6.09
N SER A 115 5.38 -7.09 5.22
CA SER A 115 6.37 -6.98 4.15
C SER A 115 6.87 -5.54 4.01
N GLY A 116 8.06 -5.35 3.44
CA GLY A 116 8.66 -4.04 3.14
C GLY A 116 9.72 -3.59 4.15
N ARG A 117 9.96 -2.29 4.25
CA ARG A 117 11.11 -1.72 5.01
C ARG A 117 11.06 -1.93 6.52
N TYR A 118 9.88 -2.17 7.08
CA TYR A 118 9.68 -2.33 8.53
C TYR A 118 9.22 -3.76 8.85
N LEU A 119 10.18 -4.69 8.82
CA LEU A 119 9.96 -6.13 9.10
C LEU A 119 9.91 -6.47 10.59
N ASP A 120 10.10 -5.49 11.48
CA ASP A 120 10.01 -5.72 12.93
C ASP A 120 8.56 -5.99 13.32
N ILE A 121 8.15 -7.25 13.18
CA ILE A 121 6.88 -7.81 13.66
C ILE A 121 6.83 -7.72 15.20
N ASP A 122 7.98 -7.55 15.86
CA ASP A 122 8.13 -7.36 17.31
C ASP A 122 7.99 -5.90 17.79
N ASP A 123 7.60 -4.97 16.91
CA ASP A 123 7.19 -3.63 17.36
C ASP A 123 5.91 -3.74 18.24
N ASN A 124 5.71 -2.75 19.12
CA ASN A 124 4.58 -2.62 20.06
C ASN A 124 3.15 -2.79 19.47
N HIS A 125 2.98 -2.97 18.17
CA HIS A 125 1.70 -3.08 17.46
C HIS A 125 1.42 -4.48 16.87
N TRP A 126 2.15 -5.52 17.30
CA TRP A 126 1.82 -6.93 17.00
C TRP A 126 0.48 -7.38 17.59
N ARG A 127 0.07 -6.77 18.71
CA ARG A 127 -1.28 -6.79 19.25
C ARG A 127 -1.81 -5.37 19.32
N VAL A 128 -3.00 -5.13 18.79
CA VAL A 128 -3.65 -3.82 18.88
C VAL A 128 -5.07 -4.00 19.39
N PRO A 129 -5.45 -3.35 20.51
CA PRO A 129 -6.83 -3.42 20.98
C PRO A 129 -7.81 -2.78 19.98
N CYS A 130 -9.03 -3.29 19.91
CA CYS A 130 -10.11 -2.62 19.17
C CYS A 130 -10.33 -1.20 19.73
N GLY A 131 -10.60 -0.23 18.84
CA GLY A 131 -10.69 1.19 19.16
C GLY A 131 -9.35 1.93 19.31
N CYS A 132 -8.21 1.22 19.36
CA CYS A 132 -6.87 1.82 19.44
C CYS A 132 -6.29 2.09 18.05
N TYR A 133 -5.62 3.25 17.88
CA TYR A 133 -5.05 3.70 16.60
C TYR A 133 -6.07 3.70 15.45
N LYS A 134 -5.63 4.01 14.23
CA LYS A 134 -6.52 3.99 13.06
C LYS A 134 -7.05 2.58 12.77
N ILE A 135 -6.18 1.56 12.85
CA ILE A 135 -6.55 0.17 12.54
C ILE A 135 -7.53 -0.43 13.56
N GLY A 136 -7.37 -0.16 14.85
CA GLY A 136 -8.29 -0.66 15.87
C GLY A 136 -9.65 0.03 15.80
N ARG A 137 -9.69 1.30 15.40
CA ARG A 137 -10.97 2.01 15.15
C ARG A 137 -11.73 1.48 13.94
N ILE A 138 -11.02 1.03 12.90
CA ILE A 138 -11.65 0.28 11.80
C ILE A 138 -12.23 -1.03 12.33
N ALA A 139 -11.45 -1.78 13.12
CA ALA A 139 -11.91 -3.06 13.66
C ALA A 139 -13.07 -2.95 14.65
N SER A 140 -13.19 -1.81 15.36
CA SER A 140 -14.35 -1.54 16.23
C SER A 140 -15.57 -1.02 15.47
N GLY A 141 -15.47 -0.82 14.16
CA GLY A 141 -16.56 -0.29 13.33
C GLY A 141 -16.75 1.22 13.42
N GLU A 142 -15.84 1.96 14.09
CA GLU A 142 -15.87 3.43 14.10
C GLU A 142 -15.63 3.98 12.68
N TYR A 143 -14.78 3.31 11.90
CA TYR A 143 -14.55 3.60 10.50
C TYR A 143 -14.84 2.38 9.63
N SER A 144 -15.59 2.56 8.55
CA SER A 144 -15.82 1.49 7.55
C SER A 144 -14.59 1.27 6.66
N LYS A 145 -13.81 2.33 6.42
CA LYS A 145 -12.51 2.33 5.72
C LYS A 145 -11.79 3.63 6.04
N PHE A 146 -10.47 3.64 5.90
CA PHE A 146 -9.66 4.84 6.12
C PHE A 146 -8.57 4.95 5.06
N ILE A 147 -8.59 6.04 4.29
CA ILE A 147 -7.56 6.39 3.30
C ILE A 147 -7.15 7.84 3.60
N THR A 148 -5.86 8.09 3.79
CA THR A 148 -5.31 9.43 3.99
C THR A 148 -4.08 9.60 3.12
N ARG A 149 -3.93 10.77 2.51
CA ARG A 149 -2.70 11.13 1.82
C ARG A 149 -1.70 11.66 2.84
N VAL A 150 -0.43 11.28 2.70
CA VAL A 150 0.64 11.74 3.61
C VAL A 150 0.79 13.27 3.58
N SER A 151 0.36 13.94 2.50
CA SER A 151 0.31 15.40 2.38
C SER A 151 -0.65 16.11 3.36
N ASP A 152 -1.59 15.38 3.95
CA ASP A 152 -2.64 15.96 4.82
C ASP A 152 -2.25 15.90 6.31
N LEU A 153 -0.98 15.56 6.61
CA LEU A 153 -0.41 15.41 7.95
C LEU A 153 0.66 16.49 8.28
N VAL A 154 0.75 17.55 7.47
CA VAL A 154 1.59 18.74 7.72
C VAL A 154 0.72 19.98 7.83
#